data_AF-A0A849GQF2-F1
#
_entry.id   AF-A0A849GQF2-F1
#
_cell.length_a   1.000
_cell.length_b   1.000
_cell.length_c   1.000
_cell.angle_alpha   90.00
_cell.angle_beta   90.00
_cell.angle_gamma   90.00
#
_symmetry.space_group_name_H-M   'P 1'
#
loop_
_entity.id
_entity.type
_entity.pdbx_description
1 polymer ?
#
loop_
_entity_poly.entity_id
_entity_poly.type
_entity_poly.pdbx_seq_one_letter_code
_entity_poly.pdbx_strand_id
1 'polypeptide(L)' 'LAREVVSIADAGLKSRAREGAGGLLPDETHFLNALKESLDTGQVPADELIERYNTDWNGDVTRVFEEYSY' A
#
# COMPACT_ATOMS: atom_id res chain seq x y z
N LEU A 1 5.83 9.65 14.15
CA LEU A 1 4.53 8.95 14.30
C LEU A 1 4.30 7.83 13.29
N ALA A 2 4.00 8.07 12.01
CA ALA A 2 3.60 7.01 11.08
C ALA A 2 4.63 5.86 10.96
N ARG A 3 5.91 6.20 10.82
CA ARG A 3 7.02 5.21 10.79
C ARG A 3 7.12 4.38 12.07
N GLU A 4 6.84 4.98 13.22
CA GLU A 4 6.87 4.28 14.52
C GLU A 4 5.69 3.32 14.64
N VAL A 5 4.49 3.74 14.23
CA VAL A 5 3.29 2.91 14.24
C VAL A 5 3.45 1.70 13.32
N VAL A 6 3.98 1.89 12.10
CA VAL A 6 4.27 0.77 11.17
C VAL A 6 5.34 -0.16 11.75
N SER A 7 6.35 0.36 12.44
CA SER A 7 7.35 -0.47 13.12
C SER A 7 6.75 -1.32 14.26
N ILE A 8 5.81 -0.77 15.03
CA ILE A 8 5.08 -1.52 16.07
C ILE A 8 4.23 -2.63 15.44
N ALA A 9 3.52 -2.33 14.34
CA ALA A 9 2.71 -3.31 13.63
C ALA A 9 3.58 -4.46 13.05
N ASP A 10 4.72 -4.14 12.45
CA ASP A 10 5.67 -5.11 11.91
C ASP A 10 6.17 -6.07 12.99
N ALA A 11 6.58 -5.55 14.15
CA ALA A 11 6.98 -6.36 15.29
C ALA A 11 5.85 -7.28 15.79
N GLY A 12 4.62 -6.77 15.83
CA GLY A 12 3.44 -7.54 16.22
C GLY A 12 3.13 -8.70 15.27
N LEU A 13 3.17 -8.46 13.95
CA LEU A 13 2.93 -9.48 12.94
C LEU A 13 4.03 -10.55 12.93
N LYS A 14 5.30 -10.16 13.06
CA LYS A 14 6.42 -11.10 13.25
C LYS A 14 6.22 -11.98 14.47
N SER A 15 5.79 -11.40 15.59
CA SER A 15 5.52 -12.16 16.82
C SER A 15 4.35 -13.15 16.67
N ARG A 16 3.39 -12.87 15.79
CA ARG A 16 2.26 -13.77 15.52
C ARG A 16 2.66 -14.95 14.65
N ALA A 17 3.64 -14.78 13.75
CA ALA A 17 4.16 -15.81 12.85
C ALA A 17 3.05 -16.60 12.12
N ARG A 18 2.01 -15.89 11.67
CA ARG A 18 0.91 -16.47 10.89
C ARG A 18 1.23 -16.34 9.42
N GLU A 19 1.12 -17.44 8.69
CA GLU A 19 1.31 -17.45 7.25
C GLU A 19 0.26 -16.59 6.54
N GLY A 20 0.68 -15.89 5.49
CA GLY A 20 -0.18 -15.08 4.64
C GLY A 20 -0.55 -15.80 3.35
N ALA A 21 -1.57 -15.31 2.65
CA ALA A 21 -1.97 -15.76 1.31
C ALA A 21 -2.10 -17.30 1.18
N GLY A 22 -2.69 -17.95 2.18
CA GLY A 22 -2.89 -19.40 2.18
C GLY A 22 -1.61 -20.23 2.26
N GLY A 23 -0.54 -19.69 2.85
CA GLY A 23 0.75 -20.39 3.01
C GLY A 23 1.84 -19.95 2.02
N LEU A 24 1.52 -19.03 1.09
CA LEU A 24 2.49 -18.52 0.11
C LEU A 24 3.46 -17.49 0.70
N LEU A 25 3.11 -16.89 1.85
CA LEU A 25 3.95 -15.93 2.55
C LEU A 25 4.33 -16.48 3.92
N PRO A 26 5.61 -16.39 4.31
CA PRO A 26 6.09 -16.96 5.58
C PRO A 26 5.43 -16.31 6.79
N ASP A 27 5.08 -15.03 6.68
CA ASP A 27 4.25 -14.33 7.65
C ASP A 27 3.39 -13.21 7.01
N GLU A 28 2.49 -12.63 7.81
CA GLU A 28 1.60 -11.52 7.46
C GLU A 28 2.34 -10.17 7.25
N THR A 29 3.65 -10.05 7.51
CA THR A 29 4.35 -8.74 7.45
C THR A 29 4.44 -8.17 6.04
N HIS A 30 4.32 -9.02 5.02
CA HIS A 30 4.27 -8.61 3.62
C HIS A 30 3.17 -7.58 3.33
N PHE A 31 2.02 -7.67 4.02
CA PHE A 31 0.92 -6.73 3.82
C PHE A 31 1.26 -5.30 4.27
N LEU A 32 2.32 -5.11 5.06
CA LEU A 32 2.81 -3.78 5.43
C LEU A 32 3.67 -3.14 4.34
N ASN A 33 4.02 -3.84 3.26
CA ASN A 33 4.94 -3.32 2.24
C ASN A 33 4.39 -2.06 1.55
N ALA A 34 3.09 -2.02 1.23
CA ALA A 34 2.47 -0.81 0.66
C ALA A 34 2.58 0.42 1.58
N LEU A 35 2.49 0.21 2.90
CA LEU A 35 2.68 1.28 3.89
C LEU A 35 4.14 1.69 4.02
N LYS A 36 5.07 0.73 3.96
CA LYS A 36 6.52 0.99 3.99
C LYS A 36 6.94 1.81 2.76
N GLU A 37 6.44 1.44 1.58
CA GLU A 37 6.65 2.20 0.35
C GLU A 37 6.11 3.62 0.48
N SER A 38 4.88 3.79 0.98
CA SER A 38 4.30 5.14 1.20
C SER A 38 5.13 5.98 2.17
N LEU A 39 5.73 5.37 3.19
CA LEU A 39 6.61 6.05 4.14
C LEU A 39 7.97 6.44 3.54
N ASP A 40 8.46 5.66 2.58
CA ASP A 40 9.77 5.86 1.97
C ASP A 40 9.71 6.87 0.81
N THR A 41 8.63 6.85 0.02
CA THR A 41 8.37 7.85 -1.04
C THR A 41 7.78 9.14 -0.49
N GLY A 42 7.08 9.07 0.65
CA GLY A 42 6.27 10.17 1.16
C GLY A 42 4.98 10.40 0.37
N GLN A 43 4.62 9.47 -0.52
CA GLN A 43 3.41 9.51 -1.33
C GLN A 43 2.50 8.33 -0.98
N VAL A 44 1.21 8.57 -0.85
CA VAL A 44 0.20 7.51 -0.71
C VAL A 44 -0.42 7.16 -2.07
N PRO A 45 -1.09 6.01 -2.23
CA PRO A 45 -1.76 5.67 -3.49
C PRO A 45 -2.74 6.73 -4.00
N ALA A 46 -3.36 7.50 -3.09
CA ALA A 46 -4.22 8.61 -3.50
C ALA A 46 -3.44 9.75 -4.20
N ASP A 47 -2.19 9.99 -3.82
CA ASP A 47 -1.34 11.01 -4.47
C ASP A 47 -1.03 10.59 -5.91
N GLU A 48 -0.77 9.31 -6.15
CA GLU A 48 -0.61 8.75 -7.50
C GLU A 48 -1.88 8.98 -8.34
N LEU A 49 -3.06 8.65 -7.80
CA LEU A 49 -4.32 8.87 -8.52
C LEU A 49 -4.57 10.36 -8.83
N ILE A 50 -4.22 11.26 -7.91
CA ILE A 50 -4.33 12.70 -8.12
C ILE A 50 -3.34 13.17 -9.19
N GLU A 51 -2.11 12.67 -9.20
CA GLU A 51 -1.12 12.97 -10.25
C GLU A 51 -1.63 12.53 -11.62
N ARG A 52 -2.12 11.29 -11.74
CA ARG A 52 -2.69 10.76 -12.98
C ARG A 52 -3.92 11.54 -13.43
N TYR A 53 -4.79 11.91 -12.50
CA TYR A 53 -5.93 12.79 -12.78
C TYR A 53 -5.50 14.11 -13.44
N ASN A 54 -4.47 14.75 -12.89
CA ASN A 54 -3.97 16.04 -13.38
C ASN A 54 -3.11 15.93 -14.65
N THR A 55 -2.63 14.73 -14.99
CA THR A 55 -1.72 14.47 -16.11
C THR A 55 -2.35 13.57 -17.16
N ASP A 56 -2.10 12.25 -17.10
CA ASP A 56 -2.50 11.26 -18.10
C ASP A 56 -4.01 11.24 -18.38
N TRP A 57 -4.81 11.45 -17.34
CA TRP A 57 -6.27 11.44 -17.45
C TRP A 57 -6.83 12.79 -17.86
N ASN A 58 -6.02 13.86 -17.80
CA ASN A 58 -6.41 15.22 -18.21
C ASN A 58 -7.77 15.65 -17.64
N GLY A 59 -7.99 15.39 -16.36
CA GLY A 59 -9.22 15.72 -15.64
C GLY A 59 -10.36 14.71 -15.76
N ASP A 60 -10.18 13.60 -16.47
CA ASP A 60 -11.17 12.53 -16.62
C ASP A 60 -11.06 11.47 -15.52
N VAL A 61 -11.88 11.60 -14.47
CA VAL A 61 -11.91 10.62 -13.37
C VAL A 61 -12.40 9.24 -13.80
N THR A 62 -13.11 9.12 -14.92
CA THR A 62 -13.72 7.84 -15.32
C THR A 62 -12.67 6.78 -15.69
N ARG A 63 -11.45 7.22 -16.03
CA ARG A 63 -10.28 6.37 -16.29
C ARG A 63 -9.94 5.43 -15.13
N VAL A 64 -10.22 5.82 -13.88
CA VAL A 64 -9.96 4.95 -12.71
C VAL A 64 -10.71 3.61 -12.79
N PHE A 65 -11.90 3.60 -13.41
CA PHE A 65 -12.72 2.39 -13.52
C PHE A 65 -12.20 1.42 -14.59
N GLU A 66 -11.48 1.92 -15.59
CA GLU A 66 -10.81 1.10 -16.59
C GLU A 66 -9.51 0.52 -16.02
N GLU A 67 -8.69 1.38 -15.40
CA GLU A 67 -7.30 1.07 -15.09
C GLU A 67 -7.05 0.42 -13.73
N TYR A 68 -7.93 0.64 -12.75
CA TYR A 68 -7.81 0.06 -11.40
C TYR A 68 -8.99 -0.88 -11.07
N SER A 69 -9.56 -1.54 -12.09
CA SER A 69 -10.56 -2.58 -11.89
C SER A 69 -9.94 -3.89 -11.38
N TYR A 70 -10.63 -4.55 -10.45
CA TYR A 70 -10.26 -5.87 -9.89
C TYR A 70 -10.97 -7.02 -10.61
#